data_AF-A0A6I5CQH6-F1
#
_entry.id   AF-A0A6I5CQH6-F1
#
_cell.length_a   1.000
_cell.length_b   1.000
_cell.length_c   1.000
_cell.angle_alpha   90.00
_cell.angle_beta   90.00
_cell.angle_gamma   90.00
#
_symmetry.space_group_name_H-M   'P 1'
#
loop_
_entity.id
_entity.type
_entity.pdbx_description
1 polymer ?
#
loop_
_entity_poly.entity_id
_entity_poly.type
_entity_poly.pdbx_seq_one_letter_code
_entity_poly.pdbx_strand_id
1 'polypeptide(L)' 'MTILCVRFQLPPMYEAALPGLLGLLEEFTPVVEALPPDGALADLRGAERYFGRDAVALAAVIRVRALARFGVDCVIGA' A
#
# COMPACT_ATOMS: atom_id res chain seq x y z
N MET A 1 7.81 12.64 9.21
CA MET A 1 8.08 11.39 8.46
C MET A 1 6.73 10.76 8.24
N THR A 2 6.32 10.54 7.00
CA THR A 2 4.99 10.02 6.68
C THR A 2 5.15 8.57 6.26
N ILE A 3 4.95 7.63 7.18
CA ILE A 3 5.03 6.20 6.90
C ILE A 3 3.61 5.66 6.93
N LEU A 4 3.16 5.05 5.83
CA LEU A 4 1.92 4.30 5.83
C LEU A 4 2.18 2.87 6.30
N CYS A 5 1.35 2.41 7.23
CA CYS A 5 1.18 1.00 7.55
C CYS A 5 -0.06 0.49 6.81
N VAL A 6 0.12 -0.49 5.93
CA VAL A 6 -0.94 -1.08 5.11
C VAL A 6 -1.10 -2.54 5.51
N ARG A 7 -2.35 -2.95 5.74
CA ARG A 7 -2.71 -4.37 5.91
C ARG A 7 -3.77 -4.76 4.89
N PHE A 8 -3.39 -5.63 3.98
CA PHE A 8 -4.25 -6.19 2.94
C PHE A 8 -5.16 -7.26 3.53
N GLN A 9 -6.44 -7.24 3.18
CA GLN A 9 -7.40 -8.24 3.64
C GLN A 9 -7.32 -9.47 2.73
N LEU A 10 -6.23 -10.23 2.88
CA LEU A 10 -5.97 -11.47 2.15
C LEU A 10 -6.56 -12.66 2.89
N PRO A 11 -7.38 -13.52 2.25
CA PRO A 11 -7.66 -14.85 2.78
C PRO A 11 -6.36 -15.67 2.85
N PRO A 12 -6.18 -16.59 3.82
CA PRO A 12 -4.93 -17.34 4.02
C PRO A 12 -4.42 -18.09 2.79
N MET A 13 -5.30 -18.45 1.85
CA MET A 13 -4.92 -19.11 0.59
C MET A 13 -4.27 -18.18 -0.45
N TYR A 14 -4.25 -16.86 -0.22
CA TYR A 14 -3.76 -15.85 -1.16
C TYR A 14 -2.47 -15.16 -0.71
N GLU A 15 -1.66 -15.76 0.17
CA GLU A 15 -0.33 -15.22 0.53
C GLU A 15 0.56 -14.96 -0.71
N ALA A 16 0.39 -15.76 -1.78
CA ALA A 16 1.07 -15.56 -3.07
C ALA A 16 0.72 -14.24 -3.80
N ALA A 17 -0.33 -13.53 -3.37
CA ALA A 17 -0.72 -12.24 -3.93
C ALA A 17 0.05 -11.06 -3.32
N LEU A 18 0.70 -11.24 -2.16
CA LEU A 18 1.42 -10.17 -1.46
C LEU A 18 2.48 -9.48 -2.35
N PRO A 19 3.33 -10.19 -3.13
CA PRO A 19 4.30 -9.54 -4.01
C PRO A 19 3.67 -8.57 -5.03
N GLY A 20 2.49 -8.91 -5.58
CA GLY A 20 1.77 -8.02 -6.50
C GLY A 20 1.25 -6.76 -5.82
N LEU A 21 0.79 -6.89 -4.58
CA LEU A 21 0.32 -5.77 -3.76
C LEU A 21 1.46 -4.88 -3.26
N LEU A 22 2.65 -5.45 -3.02
CA LEU A 22 3.86 -4.67 -2.76
C LEU A 22 4.27 -3.86 -3.99
N GLY A 23 4.21 -4.48 -5.18
CA GLY A 23 4.45 -3.78 -6.45
C GLY A 23 3.49 -2.61 -6.69
N LEU A 24 2.25 -2.68 -6.18
CA LEU A 24 1.33 -1.54 -6.19
C LEU A 24 1.83 -0.37 -5.32
N LEU A 25 2.39 -0.65 -4.13
CA LEU A 25 2.95 0.40 -3.25
C LEU A 25 4.20 1.04 -3.86
N GLU A 26 4.99 0.24 -4.60
CA GLU A 26 6.18 0.70 -5.32
C GLU A 26 5.86 1.72 -6.42
N GLU A 27 4.63 1.77 -6.94
CA GLU A 27 4.17 2.82 -7.85
C GLU A 27 4.13 4.22 -7.20
N PHE A 28 4.10 4.30 -5.88
CA PHE A 28 4.04 5.56 -5.13
C PHE A 28 5.37 5.92 -4.48
N THR A 29 6.11 4.92 -3.99
CA THR A 29 7.39 5.13 -3.32
C THR A 29 8.32 3.94 -3.51
N PRO A 30 9.62 4.16 -3.76
CA PRO A 30 10.60 3.07 -3.83
C PRO A 30 10.96 2.50 -2.44
N VAL A 31 10.48 3.10 -1.35
CA VAL A 31 10.82 2.68 0.02
C VAL A 31 9.62 1.94 0.60
N VAL A 32 9.61 0.63 0.39
CA VAL A 32 8.58 -0.31 0.85
C VAL A 32 9.23 -1.45 1.63
N GLU A 33 8.68 -1.77 2.80
CA GLU A 33 9.06 -2.93 3.61
C GLU A 33 7.89 -3.90 3.68
N ALA A 34 8.10 -5.15 3.29
CA ALA A 34 7.09 -6.19 3.41
C ALA A 34 6.95 -6.67 4.86
N LEU A 35 5.71 -6.82 5.33
CA LEU A 35 5.38 -7.40 6.63
C LEU A 35 4.45 -8.62 6.40
N PRO A 36 4.99 -9.81 6.05
CA PRO A 36 4.18 -11.00 5.86
C PRO A 36 3.33 -11.35 7.10
N PRO A 37 2.14 -11.95 6.91
CA PRO A 37 1.64 -12.53 5.66
C PRO A 37 0.91 -11.54 4.73
N ASP A 38 0.51 -10.37 5.24
CA ASP A 38 -0.51 -9.53 4.59
C ASP A 38 -0.26 -8.02 4.71
N GLY A 39 0.90 -7.60 5.21
CA GLY A 39 1.20 -6.22 5.53
C GLY A 39 2.38 -5.61 4.78
N ALA A 40 2.50 -4.29 4.86
CA ALA A 40 3.64 -3.52 4.39
C ALA A 40 3.76 -2.16 5.10
N LEU A 41 4.98 -1.63 5.16
CA LEU A 41 5.25 -0.22 5.46
C LEU A 41 5.70 0.49 4.19
N ALA A 42 5.26 1.73 3.97
CA ALA A 42 5.66 2.54 2.82
C ALA A 42 5.95 3.99 3.23
N ASP A 43 7.13 4.50 2.90
CA ASP A 43 7.50 5.89 3.20
C ASP A 43 7.02 6.84 2.08
N LEU A 44 6.04 7.68 2.40
CA LEU A 44 5.42 8.60 1.44
C LEU A 44 6.08 9.99 1.38
N ARG A 45 7.18 10.24 2.09
CA ARG A 45 7.83 11.58 2.09
C ARG A 45 8.19 12.10 0.69
N GLY A 46 8.55 11.21 -0.23
CA GLY A 46 8.81 11.56 -1.63
C GLY A 46 7.51 11.68 -2.43
N ALA A 47 6.59 10.75 -2.21
CA ALA A 47 5.30 10.67 -2.89
C ALA A 47 4.45 11.94 -2.66
N GLU A 48 4.32 12.42 -1.42
CA GLU A 48 3.50 13.60 -1.12
C GLU A 48 3.97 14.84 -1.91
N ARG A 49 5.29 14.99 -2.07
CA ARG A 49 5.90 16.07 -2.86
C ARG A 49 5.71 15.86 -4.37
N TYR A 50 5.88 14.64 -4.85
CA TYR A 50 5.77 14.31 -6.27
C TYR A 50 4.33 14.42 -6.78
N PHE A 51 3.37 13.90 -6.02
CA PHE A 51 1.95 13.90 -6.39
C PHE A 51 1.22 15.18 -5.96
N GLY A 52 1.81 15.98 -5.06
CA GLY A 52 1.18 17.19 -4.52
C GLY A 52 -0.08 16.88 -3.70
N ARG A 53 -0.08 15.76 -2.97
CA ARG A 53 -1.20 15.25 -2.19
C ARG A 53 -0.71 14.76 -0.83
N ASP A 54 -1.57 14.83 0.18
CA ASP A 54 -1.26 14.31 1.51
C ASP A 54 -1.37 12.77 1.58
N ALA A 55 -0.85 12.22 2.67
CA ALA A 55 -0.89 10.79 2.98
C ALA A 55 -2.30 10.18 2.88
N VAL A 56 -3.33 10.91 3.32
CA VAL A 56 -4.72 10.41 3.36
C VAL A 56 -5.28 10.27 1.95
N ALA A 57 -5.05 11.27 1.10
CA ALA A 57 -5.43 11.22 -0.31
C ALA A 57 -4.68 10.10 -1.05
N LEU A 58 -3.39 9.92 -0.79
CA LEU A 58 -2.61 8.83 -1.38
C LEU A 58 -3.10 7.46 -0.89
N ALA A 59 -3.39 7.30 0.39
CA ALA A 59 -3.97 6.08 0.97
C ALA A 59 -5.32 5.72 0.32
N ALA A 60 -6.19 6.70 0.06
CA ALA A 60 -7.45 6.48 -0.63
C ALA A 60 -7.25 5.93 -2.05
N VAL A 61 -6.27 6.47 -2.79
CA VAL A 61 -5.93 5.96 -4.13
C VAL A 61 -5.36 4.55 -4.06
N ILE A 62 -4.47 4.26 -3.11
CA ILE A 62 -3.90 2.92 -2.90
C ILE A 62 -5.03 1.91 -2.65
N ARG A 63 -5.98 2.22 -1.76
CA ARG A 63 -7.11 1.33 -1.45
C ARG A 63 -7.98 1.05 -2.68
N VAL A 64 -8.31 2.08 -3.45
CA VAL A 64 -9.09 1.91 -4.70
C VAL A 64 -8.33 1.04 -5.72
N ARG A 65 -7.02 1.25 -5.88
CA ARG A 65 -6.22 0.45 -6.83
C ARG A 65 -6.03 -0.99 -6.37
N ALA A 66 -5.84 -1.23 -5.08
CA ALA A 66 -5.76 -2.58 -4.52
C ALA A 66 -7.06 -3.35 -4.80
N LEU A 67 -8.21 -2.73 -4.53
CA LEU A 67 -9.52 -3.33 -4.81
C LEU A 67 -9.73 -3.53 -6.31
N ALA A 68 -9.46 -2.52 -7.14
CA ALA A 68 -9.77 -2.58 -8.57
C ALA A 68 -8.86 -3.53 -9.36
N ARG A 69 -7.58 -3.66 -8.97
CA ARG A 69 -6.60 -4.47 -9.72
C ARG A 69 -6.42 -5.87 -9.16
N PHE A 70 -6.58 -6.04 -7.85
CA PHE A 70 -6.34 -7.31 -7.17
C PHE A 70 -7.59 -7.88 -6.49
N GLY A 71 -8.69 -7.14 -6.41
CA GLY A 71 -9.89 -7.57 -5.68
C GLY A 71 -9.71 -7.58 -4.16
N VAL A 72 -8.70 -6.87 -3.64
CA VAL A 72 -8.29 -6.90 -2.23
C VAL A 72 -8.57 -5.55 -1.57
N ASP A 73 -9.37 -5.56 -0.51
CA ASP A 73 -9.51 -4.38 0.37
C ASP A 73 -8.31 -4.28 1.31
N CYS A 74 -8.07 -3.09 1.88
CA CYS A 74 -7.00 -2.87 2.83
C CYS A 74 -7.38 -1.85 3.90
N VAL A 75 -6.77 -2.01 5.08
CA VAL A 75 -6.79 -1.02 6.15
C VAL A 75 -5.45 -0.30 6.16
N ILE A 76 -5.46 1.03 6.28
CA ILE A 76 -4.27 1.87 6.16
C ILE A 76 -4.23 2.85 7.34
N GLY A 77 -3.09 2.92 8.02
CA GLY A 77 -2.77 3.93 9.03
C GLY A 77 -1.53 4.74 8.63
N ALA A 78 -1.43 5.97 9.13
CA ALA A 78 -0.34 6.92 8.87
C ALA A 78 0.18 7.54 10.17
#